data_AF-A0A8J3SJK3-F1
#
_entry.id   AF-A0A8J3SJK3-F1
#
_cell.length_a   1.000
_cell.length_b   1.000
_cell.length_c   1.000
_cell.angle_alpha   90.00
_cell.angle_beta   90.00
_cell.angle_gamma   90.00
#
_symmetry.space_group_name_H-M   'P 1'
#
loop_
_entity.id
_entity.type
_entity.pdbx_description
1 polymer ?
#
loop_
_entity_poly.entity_id
_entity_poly.type
_entity_poly.pdbx_seq_one_letter_code
_entity_poly.pdbx_strand_id
1 'polypeptide(L)'
;MNAAAWQGPPSDILGHSAPIQQFVARSDHAVLALQHVIAFPEGCSLFLHLAVRRGSLDTAAWRGVCESYGGYGAGPDLTATDTGLKFGVRFPDGSTATTVDNAFHGWGHPTDRPQPPMLVEASGGSSYDDRFYEGDRRLWLWPLPPPGPFEFVVEWQSLGIDTTATALDGSAIVHAAEQALPYWP
;
A
#
# COMPACT_ATOMS: atom_id res chain seq x y z
N MET A 1 -8.46 -24.28 -3.98
CA MET A 1 -9.58 -23.32 -3.90
C MET A 1 -8.97 -21.96 -4.11
N ASN A 2 -9.44 -21.20 -5.11
CA ASN A 2 -8.96 -19.82 -5.28
C ASN A 2 -9.34 -19.03 -4.02
N ALA A 3 -8.39 -18.29 -3.48
CA ALA A 3 -8.66 -17.34 -2.40
C ALA A 3 -9.74 -16.36 -2.88
N ALA A 4 -10.59 -15.89 -1.97
CA ALA A 4 -11.62 -14.93 -2.35
C ALA A 4 -10.97 -13.63 -2.83
N ALA A 5 -11.54 -12.98 -3.84
CA ALA A 5 -11.02 -11.78 -4.52
C ALA A 5 -10.50 -10.67 -3.59
N TRP A 6 -11.16 -10.49 -2.45
CA TRP A 6 -10.82 -9.47 -1.46
C TRP A 6 -9.61 -9.86 -0.58
N GLN A 7 -9.27 -11.14 -0.49
CA GLN A 7 -8.15 -11.62 0.34
C GLN A 7 -6.78 -11.33 -0.29
N GLY A 8 -6.72 -11.04 -1.59
CA GLY A 8 -5.48 -10.73 -2.27
C GLY A 8 -5.56 -10.93 -3.78
N PRO A 9 -4.43 -10.68 -4.48
CA PRO A 9 -4.32 -10.94 -5.91
C PRO A 9 -4.51 -12.43 -6.23
N PRO A 10 -5.12 -12.77 -7.37
CA PRO A 10 -5.24 -14.15 -7.81
C PRO A 10 -3.87 -14.81 -8.01
N SER A 11 -3.76 -16.10 -7.66
CA SER A 11 -2.52 -16.87 -7.72
C SER A 11 -2.27 -17.56 -9.07
N ASP A 12 -3.22 -17.48 -9.98
CA ASP A 12 -3.27 -18.18 -11.27
C ASP A 12 -3.36 -17.22 -12.48
N ILE A 13 -3.26 -15.91 -12.24
CA ILE A 13 -3.32 -14.86 -13.26
C ILE A 13 -2.03 -14.03 -13.25
N LEU A 14 -1.45 -13.85 -14.44
CA LEU A 14 -0.45 -12.84 -14.73
C LEU A 14 -1.13 -11.48 -14.82
N GLY A 15 -1.02 -10.69 -13.76
CA GLY A 15 -1.48 -9.30 -13.77
C GLY A 15 -0.68 -8.44 -14.76
N HIS A 16 -1.30 -7.37 -15.25
CA HIS A 16 -0.67 -6.45 -16.20
C HIS A 16 -0.24 -5.16 -15.50
N SER A 17 0.87 -4.58 -15.94
CA SER A 17 1.39 -3.36 -15.34
C SER A 17 0.71 -2.11 -15.90
N ALA A 18 0.21 -1.25 -15.01
CA ALA A 18 -0.06 0.14 -15.29
C ALA A 18 1.11 0.97 -14.72
N PRO A 19 1.98 1.56 -15.57
CA PRO A 19 3.13 2.32 -15.10
C PRO A 19 2.67 3.62 -14.44
N ILE A 20 3.04 3.81 -13.17
CA ILE A 20 2.76 5.01 -12.39
C ILE A 20 4.05 5.38 -11.68
N GLN A 21 4.71 6.49 -12.05
CA GLN A 21 5.95 6.90 -11.42
C GLN A 21 5.78 8.29 -10.80
N GLN A 22 5.39 8.33 -9.53
CA GLN A 22 5.14 9.60 -8.84
C GLN A 22 5.46 9.56 -7.35
N PHE A 23 5.90 10.70 -6.82
CA PHE A 23 5.95 10.91 -5.38
C PHE A 23 4.54 11.20 -4.87
N VAL A 24 4.07 10.40 -3.92
CA VAL A 24 2.78 10.60 -3.24
C VAL A 24 2.94 11.37 -1.92
N ALA A 25 4.15 11.38 -1.38
CA ALA A 25 4.58 12.24 -0.29
C ALA A 25 6.08 12.46 -0.37
N ARG A 26 6.52 13.68 -0.06
CA ARG A 26 7.94 14.04 -0.03
C ARG A 26 8.17 15.16 0.96
N SER A 27 9.06 14.91 1.91
CA SER A 27 9.60 15.91 2.82
C SER A 27 11.11 15.97 2.66
N ASP A 28 11.75 16.73 3.53
CA ASP A 28 13.20 16.63 3.69
C ASP A 28 13.61 15.23 4.16
N HIS A 29 12.93 14.66 5.15
CA HIS A 29 13.43 13.47 5.83
C HIS A 29 12.88 12.15 5.30
N ALA A 30 11.72 12.17 4.64
CA ALA A 30 11.05 10.97 4.18
C ALA A 30 10.43 11.18 2.79
N VAL A 31 10.41 10.11 2.00
CA VAL A 31 9.76 10.05 0.70
C VAL A 31 8.90 8.79 0.60
N LEU A 32 7.78 8.93 -0.10
CA LEU A 32 6.99 7.80 -0.58
C LEU A 32 6.73 8.00 -2.07
N ALA A 33 7.10 6.99 -2.84
CA ALA A 33 6.89 6.94 -4.27
C ALA A 33 5.99 5.76 -4.61
N LEU A 34 4.90 6.01 -5.35
CA LEU A 34 4.16 4.97 -6.04
C LEU A 34 4.92 4.69 -7.35
N GLN A 35 5.42 3.47 -7.50
CA GLN A 35 6.35 3.07 -8.57
C GLN A 35 5.65 2.41 -9.76
N HIS A 36 4.58 1.67 -9.51
CA HIS A 36 3.72 1.07 -10.52
C HIS A 36 2.49 0.44 -9.85
N VAL A 37 1.53 0.01 -10.68
CA VAL A 37 0.39 -0.80 -10.28
C VAL A 37 0.39 -2.08 -11.12
N ILE A 38 0.11 -3.23 -10.51
CA ILE A 38 -0.21 -4.47 -11.22
C ILE A 38 -1.70 -4.72 -11.10
N ALA A 39 -2.41 -4.66 -12.22
CA ALA A 39 -3.85 -4.82 -12.29
C ALA A 39 -4.24 -6.26 -12.66
N PHE A 40 -5.31 -6.72 -12.04
CA PHE A 40 -5.93 -8.03 -12.23
C PHE A 40 -7.43 -7.83 -12.45
N PRO A 41 -8.17 -8.82 -12.99
CA PRO A 41 -9.59 -8.65 -13.30
C PRO A 41 -10.46 -8.19 -12.12
N GLU A 42 -10.10 -8.55 -10.89
CA GLU A 42 -10.91 -8.25 -9.69
C GLU A 42 -10.33 -7.15 -8.79
N GLY A 43 -9.12 -6.66 -9.05
CA GLY A 43 -8.46 -5.66 -8.20
C GLY A 43 -7.06 -5.31 -8.67
N CYS A 44 -6.35 -4.48 -7.92
CA CYS A 44 -4.98 -4.09 -8.29
C CYS A 44 -4.03 -4.01 -7.09
N SER A 45 -2.77 -4.35 -7.34
CA SER A 45 -1.67 -4.18 -6.38
C SER A 45 -0.95 -2.84 -6.63
N LEU A 46 -0.89 -1.97 -5.64
CA LEU A 46 -0.09 -0.74 -5.67
C LEU A 46 1.28 -0.99 -5.04
N PHE A 47 2.36 -0.66 -5.76
CA PHE A 47 3.73 -0.88 -5.30
C PHE A 47 4.37 0.45 -4.92
N LEU A 48 4.65 0.61 -3.63
CA LEU A 48 5.28 1.81 -3.09
C LEU A 48 6.70 1.53 -2.63
N HIS A 49 7.55 2.53 -2.81
CA HIS A 49 8.86 2.62 -2.21
C HIS A 49 8.88 3.75 -1.18
N LEU A 50 9.52 3.48 -0.05
CA LEU A 50 9.71 4.39 1.06
C LEU A 50 11.20 4.56 1.29
N ALA A 51 11.61 5.80 1.51
CA ALA A 51 12.98 6.09 1.91
C ALA A 51 12.96 7.14 3.01
N VAL A 52 13.77 6.92 4.05
CA VAL A 52 13.98 7.85 5.15
C VAL A 52 15.47 8.10 5.28
N ARG A 53 15.86 9.37 5.37
CA ARG A 53 17.25 9.75 5.66
C ARG A 53 17.39 10.10 7.14
N ARG A 54 18.43 9.57 7.79
CA ARG A 54 18.72 9.80 9.21
C ARG A 54 18.81 11.27 9.60
N GLY A 55 19.43 12.09 8.75
CA GLY A 55 19.69 13.49 9.08
C GLY A 55 20.57 13.63 10.33
N SER A 56 20.11 14.45 11.28
CA SER A 56 20.83 14.77 12.52
C SER A 56 20.48 13.86 13.71
N LEU A 57 19.71 12.79 13.49
CA LEU A 57 19.35 11.86 14.56
C LEU A 57 20.62 11.18 15.12
N ASP A 58 20.69 11.06 16.43
CA ASP A 58 21.72 10.23 17.06
C ASP A 58 21.48 8.74 16.77
N THR A 59 22.43 7.89 17.14
CA THR A 59 22.39 6.46 16.79
C THR A 59 21.23 5.73 17.46
N ALA A 60 20.84 6.13 18.68
CA ALA A 60 19.75 5.49 19.40
C ALA A 60 18.39 5.88 18.79
N ALA A 61 18.19 7.17 18.52
CA ALA A 61 17.00 7.69 17.86
C ALA A 61 16.84 7.12 16.44
N TRP A 62 17.94 7.03 15.69
CA TRP A 62 17.93 6.43 14.36
C TRP A 62 17.55 4.95 14.38
N ARG A 63 18.12 4.17 15.31
CA ARG A 63 17.73 2.77 15.49
C ARG A 63 16.24 2.64 15.82
N GLY A 64 15.73 3.50 16.70
CA GLY A 64 14.30 3.53 17.03
C GLY A 64 13.41 3.74 15.80
N VAL A 65 13.75 4.71 14.94
CA VAL A 65 13.06 4.90 13.65
C VAL A 65 13.10 3.61 12.83
N CYS A 66 14.29 3.04 12.61
CA CYS A 66 14.44 1.85 11.78
C CYS A 66 13.69 0.63 12.32
N GLU A 67 13.65 0.44 13.65
CA GLU A 67 12.95 -0.67 14.29
C GLU A 67 11.43 -0.51 14.21
N SER A 68 10.90 0.71 14.35
CA SER A 68 9.46 0.99 14.22
C SER A 68 8.92 0.63 12.83
N TYR A 69 9.72 0.75 11.78
CA TYR A 69 9.29 0.47 10.41
C TYR A 69 9.87 -0.84 9.83
N GLY A 70 10.78 -1.48 10.57
CA GLY A 70 11.67 -2.55 10.11
C GLY A 70 11.03 -3.94 9.96
N GLY A 71 9.78 -4.12 10.39
CA GLY A 71 9.06 -5.41 10.35
C GLY A 71 9.61 -6.54 11.23
N TYR A 72 10.87 -6.47 11.68
CA TYR A 72 11.54 -7.50 12.51
C TYR A 72 11.53 -7.23 14.02
N GLY A 73 10.92 -6.13 14.46
CA GLY A 73 10.88 -5.72 15.87
C GLY A 73 9.48 -5.40 16.40
N ALA A 74 8.44 -5.58 15.58
CA ALA A 74 7.07 -5.53 16.08
C ALA A 74 6.86 -6.73 17.01
N GLY A 75 7.03 -6.52 18.32
CA GLY A 75 6.47 -7.43 19.31
C GLY A 75 4.98 -7.65 19.00
N PRO A 76 4.37 -8.73 19.51
CA PRO A 76 2.97 -9.06 19.22
C PRO A 76 1.94 -7.93 19.51
N ASP A 77 2.35 -6.86 20.18
CA ASP A 77 1.56 -5.66 20.48
C ASP A 77 1.68 -4.50 19.47
N LEU A 78 2.67 -4.48 18.57
CA LEU A 78 2.76 -3.42 17.55
C LEU A 78 1.91 -3.81 16.34
N THR A 79 0.65 -3.41 16.36
CA THR A 79 -0.22 -3.47 15.18
C THR A 79 0.31 -2.52 14.10
N ALA A 80 0.09 -2.80 12.81
CA ALA A 80 0.54 -1.97 11.69
C ALA A 80 0.14 -0.48 11.82
N THR A 81 -0.88 -0.19 12.63
CA THR A 81 -1.35 1.15 13.02
C THR A 81 -0.37 1.95 13.89
N ASP A 82 0.60 1.32 14.57
CA ASP A 82 1.50 2.00 15.51
C ASP A 82 2.76 2.59 14.84
N THR A 83 2.96 2.30 13.55
CA THR A 83 4.00 2.96 12.75
C THR A 83 3.62 4.40 12.39
N GLY A 84 2.33 4.74 12.43
CA GLY A 84 1.80 6.04 12.01
C GLY A 84 1.76 6.24 10.49
N LEU A 85 2.20 5.26 9.69
CA LEU A 85 2.08 5.25 8.25
C LEU A 85 0.72 4.65 7.85
N LYS A 86 -0.08 5.42 7.13
CA LYS A 86 -1.44 5.03 6.72
C LYS A 86 -1.63 5.30 5.24
N PHE A 87 -2.42 4.44 4.62
CA PHE A 87 -2.80 4.56 3.22
C PHE A 87 -4.31 4.58 3.09
N GLY A 88 -4.80 5.29 2.06
CA GLY A 88 -6.20 5.29 1.72
C GLY A 88 -6.45 5.60 0.25
N VAL A 89 -7.70 5.41 -0.16
CA VAL A 89 -8.22 5.86 -1.44
C VAL A 89 -9.53 6.61 -1.23
N ARG A 90 -9.79 7.60 -2.09
CA ARG A 90 -11.10 8.26 -2.18
C ARG A 90 -11.59 8.28 -3.62
N PHE A 91 -12.82 7.83 -3.81
CA PHE A 91 -13.45 7.78 -5.12
C PHE A 91 -14.43 8.94 -5.34
N PRO A 92 -14.75 9.28 -6.60
CA PRO A 92 -15.67 10.37 -6.91
C PRO A 92 -17.10 10.21 -6.36
N ASP A 93 -17.53 8.97 -6.10
CA ASP A 93 -18.83 8.66 -5.49
C ASP A 93 -18.85 8.86 -3.96
N GLY A 94 -17.73 9.28 -3.38
CA GLY A 94 -17.56 9.48 -1.94
C GLY A 94 -17.16 8.23 -1.17
N SER A 95 -17.08 7.06 -1.82
CA SER A 95 -16.59 5.85 -1.17
C SER A 95 -15.07 5.94 -0.91
N THR A 96 -14.65 5.36 0.21
CA THR A 96 -13.26 5.41 0.67
C THR A 96 -12.85 4.05 1.22
N ALA A 97 -11.56 3.72 1.11
CA ALA A 97 -10.97 2.59 1.83
C ALA A 97 -9.66 3.02 2.45
N THR A 98 -9.35 2.52 3.65
CA THR A 98 -8.08 2.77 4.31
C THR A 98 -7.47 1.47 4.85
N THR A 99 -6.15 1.48 5.04
CA THR A 99 -5.44 0.39 5.72
C THR A 99 -5.66 0.40 7.24
N VAL A 100 -6.30 1.43 7.79
CA VAL A 100 -6.64 1.55 9.21
C VAL A 100 -7.95 0.82 9.52
N ASP A 101 -8.95 0.98 8.65
CA ASP A 101 -10.28 0.37 8.81
C ASP A 101 -10.23 -1.15 8.59
N ASN A 102 -9.27 -1.61 7.81
CA ASN A 102 -9.08 -3.01 7.44
C ASN A 102 -7.82 -3.59 8.08
N ALA A 103 -7.75 -3.55 9.41
CA ALA A 103 -6.81 -4.33 10.19
C ALA A 103 -7.16 -5.82 10.05
N PHE A 104 -6.94 -6.41 8.88
CA PHE A 104 -7.02 -7.85 8.65
C PHE A 104 -5.82 -8.51 9.35
N HIS A 105 -5.84 -8.48 10.68
CA HIS A 105 -5.17 -9.48 11.49
C HIS A 105 -5.93 -10.78 11.25
N GLY A 106 -5.47 -11.54 10.26
CA GLY A 106 -5.83 -12.93 9.96
C GLY A 106 -7.24 -13.39 10.36
N TRP A 107 -8.02 -13.80 9.36
CA TRP A 107 -9.18 -14.68 9.56
C TRP A 107 -10.42 -14.00 10.16
N GLY A 108 -10.97 -12.99 9.47
CA GLY A 108 -12.42 -12.79 9.49
C GLY A 108 -13.12 -14.10 9.09
N HIS A 109 -14.30 -14.38 9.66
CA HIS A 109 -15.03 -15.62 9.39
C HIS A 109 -15.15 -15.84 7.87
N PRO A 110 -14.90 -17.06 7.32
CA PRO A 110 -14.81 -17.30 5.87
C PRO A 110 -16.02 -16.86 5.03
N THR A 111 -17.15 -16.55 5.68
CA THR A 111 -18.40 -16.15 5.05
C THR A 111 -18.63 -14.64 4.97
N ASP A 112 -17.83 -13.83 5.68
CA ASP A 112 -18.12 -12.39 5.82
C ASP A 112 -17.38 -11.63 4.73
N ARG A 113 -17.99 -11.58 3.53
CA ARG A 113 -17.50 -10.75 2.43
C ARG A 113 -17.50 -9.28 2.88
N PRO A 114 -16.35 -8.58 2.84
CA PRO A 114 -16.29 -7.18 3.21
C PRO A 114 -17.08 -6.32 2.22
N GLN A 115 -17.59 -5.18 2.70
CA GLN A 115 -18.19 -4.18 1.82
C GLN A 115 -17.07 -3.50 1.02
N PRO A 116 -17.19 -3.38 -0.31
CA PRO A 116 -16.23 -2.64 -1.11
C PRO A 116 -16.42 -1.12 -0.93
N PRO A 117 -15.37 -0.31 -1.16
CA PRO A 117 -14.00 -0.70 -1.47
C PRO A 117 -13.20 -1.11 -0.23
N MET A 118 -12.15 -1.90 -0.44
CA MET A 118 -11.22 -2.37 0.59
C MET A 118 -9.78 -2.16 0.15
N LEU A 119 -8.94 -1.70 1.06
CA LEU A 119 -7.51 -1.49 0.86
C LEU A 119 -6.76 -2.18 1.99
N VAL A 120 -5.88 -3.13 1.65
CA VAL A 120 -5.09 -3.87 2.64
C VAL A 120 -3.61 -3.83 2.28
N GLU A 121 -2.76 -3.79 3.30
CA GLU A 121 -1.32 -3.98 3.12
C GLU A 121 -1.04 -5.48 3.01
N ALA A 122 -0.70 -5.94 1.81
CA ALA A 122 -0.58 -7.36 1.48
C ALA A 122 0.81 -7.92 1.79
N SER A 123 1.85 -7.11 1.57
CA SER A 123 3.24 -7.45 1.88
C SER A 123 4.08 -6.19 1.97
N GLY A 124 5.25 -6.31 2.59
CA GLY A 124 6.27 -5.27 2.57
C GLY A 124 7.60 -5.80 3.07
N GLY A 125 8.65 -5.09 2.70
CA GLY A 125 10.00 -5.32 3.16
C GLY A 125 10.63 -4.02 3.64
N SER A 126 11.74 -4.16 4.36
CA SER A 126 12.59 -3.02 4.67
C SER A 126 14.02 -3.43 4.98
N SER A 127 14.92 -2.49 4.80
CA SER A 127 16.33 -2.57 5.16
C SER A 127 16.79 -1.18 5.63
N TYR A 128 17.87 -1.15 6.40
CA TYR A 128 18.47 0.12 6.79
C TYR A 128 19.96 -0.04 7.07
N ASP A 129 20.68 1.08 6.98
CA ASP A 129 22.04 1.25 7.44
C ASP A 129 22.14 2.46 8.39
N ASP A 130 23.35 2.94 8.69
CA ASP A 130 23.57 4.08 9.58
C ASP A 130 23.08 5.43 9.03
N ARG A 131 22.59 5.50 7.79
CA ARG A 131 22.24 6.74 7.07
C ARG A 131 20.84 6.70 6.46
N PHE A 132 20.43 5.55 5.94
CA PHE A 132 19.21 5.38 5.17
C PHE A 132 18.40 4.20 5.67
N TYR A 133 17.09 4.40 5.70
CA TYR A 133 16.11 3.33 5.82
C TYR A 133 15.36 3.29 4.49
N GLU A 134 15.19 2.10 3.95
CA GLU A 134 14.46 1.83 2.72
C GLU A 134 13.40 0.77 2.98
N GLY A 135 12.22 0.95 2.38
CA GLY A 135 11.12 0.01 2.49
C GLY A 135 10.32 -0.10 1.22
N ASP A 136 9.67 -1.24 1.05
CA ASP A 136 8.64 -1.44 0.03
C ASP A 136 7.30 -1.78 0.70
N ARG A 137 6.22 -1.35 0.07
CA ARG A 137 4.85 -1.70 0.46
C ARG A 137 4.08 -2.13 -0.76
N ARG A 138 3.37 -3.24 -0.62
CA ARG A 138 2.41 -3.71 -1.60
C ARG A 138 1.02 -3.62 -0.99
N LEU A 139 0.19 -2.77 -1.56
CA LEU A 139 -1.20 -2.63 -1.15
C LEU A 139 -2.10 -3.37 -2.14
N TRP A 140 -3.09 -4.10 -1.66
CA TRP A 140 -4.15 -4.68 -2.48
C TRP A 140 -5.41 -3.83 -2.36
N LEU A 141 -5.84 -3.28 -3.48
CA LEU A 141 -7.11 -2.56 -3.62
C LEU A 141 -8.12 -3.48 -4.29
N TRP A 142 -9.26 -3.70 -3.63
CA TRP A 142 -10.37 -4.49 -4.13
C TRP A 142 -11.70 -3.76 -3.91
N PRO A 143 -12.60 -3.73 -4.91
CA PRO A 143 -12.42 -4.17 -6.29
C PRO A 143 -11.50 -3.20 -7.06
N LEU A 144 -11.43 -3.33 -8.39
CA LEU A 144 -10.81 -2.31 -9.24
C LEU A 144 -11.40 -0.91 -8.97
N PRO A 145 -10.59 0.15 -9.08
CA PRO A 145 -11.10 1.52 -8.98
C PRO A 145 -12.09 1.81 -10.14
N PRO A 146 -13.04 2.74 -9.97
CA PRO A 146 -13.86 3.23 -11.07
C PRO A 146 -12.99 3.74 -12.23
N PRO A 147 -13.42 3.57 -13.50
CA PRO A 147 -12.72 4.11 -14.65
C PRO A 147 -12.80 5.64 -14.64
N GLY A 148 -11.75 6.28 -14.13
CA GLY A 148 -11.64 7.72 -13.98
C GLY A 148 -10.64 8.12 -12.90
N PRO A 149 -10.38 9.43 -12.72
CA PRO A 149 -9.48 9.89 -11.68
C PRO A 149 -10.02 9.57 -10.28
N PHE A 150 -9.13 9.14 -9.38
CA PHE A 150 -9.42 8.97 -7.95
C PHE A 150 -8.22 9.41 -7.13
N GLU A 151 -8.39 9.62 -5.82
CA GLU A 151 -7.30 10.04 -4.94
C GLU A 151 -6.66 8.84 -4.24
N PHE A 152 -5.34 8.78 -4.26
CA PHE A 152 -4.54 7.98 -3.34
C PHE A 152 -4.04 8.87 -2.21
N VAL A 153 -4.30 8.44 -0.98
CA VAL A 153 -4.08 9.21 0.25
C VAL A 153 -2.98 8.56 1.06
N VAL A 154 -2.06 9.38 1.57
CA VAL A 154 -0.98 8.95 2.45
C VAL A 154 -0.95 9.85 3.68
N GLU A 155 -0.68 9.27 4.83
CA GLU A 155 -0.36 10.01 6.05
C GLU A 155 0.83 9.33 6.74
N TRP A 156 1.82 10.10 7.17
CA TRP A 156 2.95 9.59 7.96
C TRP A 156 3.43 10.64 8.97
N GLN A 157 2.57 10.89 9.96
CA GLN A 157 2.72 11.96 10.94
C GLN A 157 4.01 11.84 11.76
N SER A 158 4.40 10.62 12.12
CA SER A 158 5.64 10.33 12.87
C SER A 158 6.92 10.75 12.14
N LEU A 159 6.88 10.92 10.80
CA LEU A 159 7.98 11.48 10.00
C LEU A 159 7.63 12.83 9.34
N GLY A 160 6.64 13.54 9.90
CA GLY A 160 6.28 14.90 9.49
C GLY A 160 5.65 14.99 8.11
N ILE A 161 5.01 13.92 7.64
CA ILE A 161 4.21 13.93 6.42
C ILE A 161 2.73 14.02 6.85
N ASP A 162 2.16 15.20 6.68
CA ASP A 162 0.72 15.42 6.81
C ASP A 162 -0.08 14.60 5.78
N THR A 163 -1.39 14.53 5.95
CA THR A 163 -2.26 13.84 4.99
C THR A 163 -2.10 14.45 3.60
N THR A 164 -1.52 13.70 2.66
CA THR A 164 -1.42 14.07 1.24
C THR A 164 -2.42 13.28 0.42
N ALA A 165 -2.89 13.88 -0.68
CA ALA A 165 -3.74 13.23 -1.66
C ALA A 165 -3.14 13.43 -3.06
N THR A 166 -3.02 12.35 -3.83
CA THR A 166 -2.45 12.34 -5.18
C THR A 166 -3.45 11.71 -6.13
N ALA A 167 -3.73 12.37 -7.26
CA ALA A 167 -4.62 11.84 -8.28
C ALA A 167 -3.99 10.66 -9.03
N LEU A 168 -4.72 9.55 -9.14
CA LEU A 168 -4.39 8.38 -9.95
C LEU A 168 -5.37 8.24 -11.10
N ASP A 169 -4.90 7.75 -12.24
CA ASP A 169 -5.75 7.42 -13.39
C ASP A 169 -6.33 5.99 -13.24
N GLY A 170 -7.55 5.90 -12.72
CA GLY A 170 -8.27 4.62 -12.61
C GLY A 170 -8.58 3.98 -13.96
N SER A 171 -8.73 4.76 -15.03
CA SER A 171 -8.95 4.22 -16.38
C SER A 171 -7.72 3.45 -16.87
N ALA A 172 -6.51 3.95 -16.60
CA ALA A 172 -5.27 3.24 -16.94
C ALA A 172 -5.14 1.91 -16.18
N ILE A 173 -5.57 1.87 -14.90
CA ILE A 173 -5.56 0.64 -14.08
C ILE A 173 -6.60 -0.36 -14.60
N VAL A 174 -7.82 0.09 -14.90
CA VAL A 174 -8.87 -0.77 -15.47
C VAL A 174 -8.45 -1.33 -16.82
N HIS A 175 -7.87 -0.51 -17.69
CA HIS A 175 -7.36 -0.97 -18.98
C HIS A 175 -6.25 -2.02 -18.83
N ALA A 176 -5.32 -1.84 -17.89
CA ALA A 176 -4.32 -2.85 -17.60
C ALA A 176 -4.96 -4.16 -17.10
N ALA A 177 -6.01 -4.11 -16.27
CA ALA A 177 -6.70 -5.31 -15.80
C ALA A 177 -7.27 -6.16 -16.96
N GLU A 178 -7.75 -5.51 -18.03
CA GLU A 178 -8.24 -6.19 -19.24
C GLU A 178 -7.15 -6.96 -19.99
N GLN A 179 -5.88 -6.62 -19.76
CA GLN A 179 -4.71 -7.25 -20.39
C GLN A 179 -4.07 -8.33 -19.52
N ALA A 180 -4.68 -8.69 -18.38
CA ALA A 180 -4.23 -9.77 -17.53
C ALA A 180 -4.51 -11.14 -18.17
N LEU A 181 -3.61 -12.10 -17.97
CA LEU A 181 -3.66 -13.41 -18.63
C LEU A 181 -3.64 -14.55 -17.62
N PRO A 182 -4.34 -15.67 -17.84
CA PRO A 182 -4.11 -16.87 -17.03
C PRO A 182 -2.68 -17.37 -17.19
N TYR A 183 -2.10 -17.91 -16.12
CA TYR A 183 -0.76 -18.52 -16.19
C TYR A 183 -0.72 -19.78 -17.06
N TRP A 184 -1.83 -20.51 -17.11
CA TRP A 184 -1.92 -21.80 -17.78
C TRP A 184 -2.81 -21.69 -19.04
N PRO A 185 -2.42 -22.34 -20.16
CA PRO A 185 -3.22 -22.37 -21.39
C PRO A 185 -4.58 -23.06 -21.28
#